data_AF-A0A193GFG4-F1
#
_entry.id   AF-A0A193GFG4-F1
#
_cell.length_a   1.000
_cell.length_b   1.000
_cell.length_c   1.000
_cell.angle_alpha   90.00
_cell.angle_beta   90.00
_cell.angle_gamma   90.00
#
_symmetry.space_group_name_H-M   'P 1'
#
loop_
_entity.id
_entity.type
_entity.pdbx_description
1 polymer ?
#
loop_
_entity_poly.entity_id
_entity_poly.type
_entity_poly.pdbx_seq_one_letter_code
_entity_poly.pdbx_strand_id
1 'polypeptide(L)'
;MVRPRGAAWIDGAVTGAIVLAIAFALYCLALPPLLQAGLCGAALLCALMWARPRSPVSAVKMTRDGAFYVRMREGWRPVEWVARWRGPRWLTLRARLPDAFCNGPGRSGRHVTFTVWQDGLPPSAWRRVCLLTNRRLCRSPGRRAAGAS
;
A
#
# COMPACT_ATOMS: atom_id res chain seq x y z
N MET A 1 6.34 2.79 7.47
CA MET A 1 6.25 1.93 6.27
C MET A 1 7.64 1.93 5.63
N VAL A 2 8.45 0.89 5.83
CA VAL A 2 9.80 0.83 5.25
C VAL A 2 9.67 0.09 3.91
N ARG A 3 9.87 0.80 2.81
CA ARG A 3 9.78 0.30 1.43
C ARG A 3 11.13 -0.33 1.04
N PRO A 4 11.16 -1.44 0.27
CA PRO A 4 12.40 -1.94 -0.31
C PRO A 4 12.95 -0.93 -1.31
N ARG A 5 14.27 -0.71 -1.26
CA ARG A 5 15.00 0.29 -2.07
C ARG A 5 14.80 0.17 -3.59
N GLY A 6 14.37 -0.98 -4.11
CA GLY A 6 14.16 -1.19 -5.56
C GLY A 6 12.88 -0.58 -6.13
N ALA A 7 11.80 -0.47 -5.34
CA ALA A 7 10.53 0.12 -5.83
C ALA A 7 10.59 1.65 -5.97
N ALA A 8 11.57 2.28 -5.33
CA ALA A 8 11.79 3.72 -5.44
C ALA A 8 12.30 4.14 -6.84
N TRP A 9 12.94 3.22 -7.57
CA TRP A 9 13.52 3.54 -8.87
C TRP A 9 12.46 3.72 -9.96
N ILE A 10 11.38 2.91 -9.90
CA ILE A 10 10.26 3.00 -10.85
C ILE A 10 9.45 4.29 -10.59
N ASP A 11 9.18 4.60 -9.32
CA ASP A 11 8.51 5.86 -8.95
C ASP A 11 9.36 7.09 -9.34
N GLY A 12 10.69 6.99 -9.25
CA GLY A 12 11.64 8.02 -9.68
C GLY A 12 11.69 8.21 -11.20
N ALA A 13 11.64 7.12 -11.98
CA ALA A 13 11.66 7.20 -13.44
C ALA A 13 10.40 7.87 -14.01
N VAL A 14 9.22 7.56 -13.44
CA VAL A 14 7.94 8.17 -13.87
C VAL A 14 7.90 9.65 -13.51
N THR A 15 8.37 10.03 -12.32
CA THR A 15 8.46 11.45 -11.95
C THR A 15 9.47 12.21 -12.82
N GLY A 16 10.62 11.60 -13.13
CA GLY A 16 11.60 12.18 -14.05
C GLY A 16 11.04 12.45 -15.44
N ALA A 17 10.31 11.50 -16.03
CA ALA A 17 9.71 11.64 -17.36
C ALA A 17 8.66 12.77 -17.42
N ILE A 18 7.82 12.89 -16.38
CA ILE A 18 6.80 13.95 -16.28
C ILE A 18 7.46 15.33 -16.19
N VAL A 19 8.53 15.47 -15.38
CA VAL A 19 9.27 16.74 -15.24
C VAL A 19 9.93 17.12 -16.56
N LEU A 20 10.52 16.15 -17.27
CA LEU A 20 11.16 16.40 -18.57
C LEU A 20 10.15 16.84 -19.63
N ALA A 21 8.97 16.23 -19.66
CA ALA A 21 7.89 16.61 -20.58
C ALA A 21 7.34 18.03 -20.29
N ILE A 22 7.19 18.40 -19.02
CA ILE A 22 6.75 19.75 -18.62
C ILE A 22 7.83 20.79 -18.95
N ALA A 23 9.10 20.50 -18.68
CA ALA A 23 10.21 21.38 -19.01
C ALA A 23 10.33 21.60 -20.54
N PHE A 24 10.14 20.54 -21.33
CA PHE A 24 10.12 20.61 -22.79
C PHE A 24 8.93 21.41 -23.32
N ALA A 25 7.72 21.19 -22.79
CA ALA A 25 6.54 21.98 -23.16
C ALA A 25 6.71 23.47 -22.83
N LEU A 26 7.34 23.81 -21.69
CA LEU A 26 7.63 25.20 -21.32
C LEU A 26 8.76 25.81 -22.16
N TYR A 27 9.73 25.01 -22.61
CA TYR A 27 10.79 25.46 -23.53
C TYR A 27 10.22 25.87 -24.89
N CYS A 28 9.22 25.13 -25.39
CA CYS A 28 8.51 25.47 -26.63
C CYS A 28 7.67 26.76 -26.53
N LEU A 29 7.38 27.26 -25.32
CA LEU A 29 6.57 28.46 -25.08
C LEU A 29 7.37 29.77 -25.04
N ALA A 30 8.69 29.74 -25.26
CA ALA A 30 9.58 30.91 -25.34
C ALA A 30 9.46 31.89 -24.15
N LEU A 31 9.19 31.37 -22.95
CA LEU A 31 9.08 32.16 -21.72
C LEU A 31 10.47 32.62 -21.24
N PRO A 32 10.56 33.76 -20.52
CA PRO A 32 11.79 34.17 -19.87
C PRO A 32 12.29 33.06 -18.92
N PRO A 33 13.60 32.76 -18.88
CA PRO A 33 14.14 31.61 -18.14
C PRO A 33 13.84 31.65 -16.63
N LEU A 34 13.66 32.85 -16.05
CA LEU A 34 13.25 33.05 -14.66
C LEU A 34 11.80 32.57 -14.39
N LEU A 35 10.87 32.85 -15.30
CA LEU A 35 9.47 32.40 -15.19
C LEU A 35 9.37 30.88 -15.41
N GLN A 36 10.19 30.35 -16.32
CA GLN A 36 10.24 28.91 -16.59
C GLN A 36 10.76 28.14 -15.37
N ALA A 37 11.82 28.61 -14.72
CA ALA A 37 12.34 28.00 -13.49
C ALA A 37 11.32 28.03 -12.35
N GLY A 38 10.61 29.15 -12.19
CA GLY A 38 9.55 29.29 -11.18
C GLY A 38 8.38 28.33 -11.39
N LEU A 39 7.88 28.21 -12.61
CA LEU A 39 6.76 27.32 -12.96
C LEU A 39 7.16 25.84 -12.85
N CYS A 40 8.35 25.46 -13.31
CA CYS A 40 8.88 24.10 -13.13
C CYS A 40 9.02 23.74 -11.64
N GLY A 41 9.55 24.66 -10.83
CA GLY A 41 9.69 24.47 -9.38
C GLY A 41 8.33 24.32 -8.69
N ALA A 42 7.36 25.17 -9.03
CA ALA A 42 6.01 25.11 -8.48
C ALA A 42 5.25 23.84 -8.91
N ALA A 43 5.36 23.45 -10.18
CA ALA A 43 4.76 22.22 -10.70
C ALA A 43 5.38 20.98 -10.05
N LEU A 44 6.70 20.95 -9.85
CA LEU A 44 7.40 19.89 -9.14
C LEU A 44 6.96 19.81 -7.67
N LEU A 45 6.87 20.94 -6.98
CA LEU A 45 6.38 21.00 -5.59
C LEU A 45 4.93 20.50 -5.48
N CYS A 46 4.04 20.97 -6.35
CA CYS A 46 2.66 20.48 -6.42
C CYS A 46 2.61 18.98 -6.72
N ALA A 47 3.37 18.52 -7.71
CA ALA A 47 3.44 17.10 -8.05
C ALA A 47 3.95 16.27 -6.86
N LEU A 48 5.00 16.71 -6.16
CA LEU A 48 5.52 16.03 -4.97
C LEU A 48 4.53 16.03 -3.80
N MET A 49 3.77 17.12 -3.62
CA MET A 49 2.74 17.20 -2.58
C MET A 49 1.55 16.30 -2.87
N TRP A 50 1.12 16.23 -4.14
CA TRP A 50 -0.03 15.43 -4.59
C TRP A 50 0.33 13.96 -4.78
N ALA A 51 1.56 13.66 -5.16
CA ALA A 51 2.07 12.31 -5.34
C ALA A 51 2.30 11.58 -4.02
N ARG A 52 2.16 12.23 -2.85
CA ARG A 52 2.18 11.51 -1.57
C ARG A 52 1.01 10.52 -1.56
N PRO A 53 1.28 9.20 -1.65
CA PRO A 53 0.21 8.24 -1.61
C PRO A 53 -0.37 8.29 -0.19
N ARG A 54 -1.55 8.88 -0.04
CA ARG A 54 -2.35 8.78 1.18
C ARG A 54 -2.80 7.34 1.27
N SER A 55 -1.97 6.50 1.89
CA SER A 55 -2.34 5.13 2.19
C SER A 55 -3.66 5.18 2.97
N PRO A 56 -4.74 4.53 2.49
CA PRO A 56 -6.02 4.50 3.20
C PRO A 56 -5.90 3.81 4.57
N VAL A 57 -4.78 3.11 4.78
CA VAL A 57 -4.44 2.42 6.01
C VAL A 57 -3.27 3.10 6.69
N SER A 58 -3.48 3.52 7.94
CA SER A 58 -2.46 4.14 8.78
C SER A 58 -1.76 3.15 9.70
N ALA A 59 -2.46 2.12 10.17
CA ALA A 59 -1.90 1.13 11.08
C ALA A 59 -2.60 -0.23 10.97
N VAL A 60 -1.93 -1.28 11.43
CA VAL A 60 -2.49 -2.62 11.58
C VAL A 60 -2.29 -3.04 13.04
N LYS A 61 -3.35 -3.56 13.65
CA LYS A 61 -3.34 -4.11 15.00
C LYS A 61 -3.68 -5.58 14.91
N MET A 62 -2.98 -6.35 15.72
CA MET A 62 -3.24 -7.76 15.92
C MET A 62 -3.62 -7.98 17.39
N THR A 63 -4.79 -8.54 17.66
CA THR A 63 -5.18 -8.95 19.01
C THR A 63 -4.58 -10.30 19.39
N ARG A 64 -4.59 -10.62 20.69
CA ARG A 64 -4.08 -11.89 21.23
C ARG A 64 -4.83 -13.11 20.67
N ASP A 65 -6.13 -12.94 20.41
CA ASP A 65 -6.97 -13.95 19.75
C ASP A 65 -6.61 -14.13 18.28
N GLY A 66 -5.67 -13.33 17.78
CA GLY A 66 -5.18 -13.33 16.42
C GLY A 66 -6.12 -12.63 15.44
N ALA A 67 -7.13 -11.88 15.92
CA ALA A 67 -7.95 -11.07 15.03
C ALA A 67 -7.14 -9.86 14.56
N PHE A 68 -7.37 -9.45 13.33
CA PHE A 68 -6.63 -8.36 12.72
C PHE A 68 -7.55 -7.19 12.47
N TYR A 69 -7.05 -6.01 12.83
CA TYR A 69 -7.72 -4.76 12.62
C TYR A 69 -6.84 -3.83 11.83
N VAL A 70 -7.45 -3.13 10.89
CA VAL A 70 -6.81 -2.11 10.09
C VAL A 70 -7.35 -0.76 10.56
N ARG A 71 -6.46 0.18 10.88
CA ARG A 71 -6.82 1.56 11.19
C ARG A 71 -7.01 2.33 9.89
N MET A 72 -8.26 2.68 9.64
CA MET A 72 -8.68 3.55 8.55
C MET A 72 -9.01 4.93 9.12
N ARG A 73 -9.39 5.86 8.23
CA ARG A 73 -9.77 7.23 8.63
C ARG A 73 -10.92 7.25 9.65
N GLU A 74 -11.84 6.30 9.54
CA GLU A 74 -13.04 6.19 10.40
C GLU A 74 -12.84 5.30 11.64
N GLY A 75 -11.64 4.74 11.83
CA GLY A 75 -11.32 3.93 13.02
C GLY A 75 -10.77 2.53 12.71
N TRP A 76 -10.79 1.66 13.71
CA TRP A 76 -10.34 0.28 13.61
C TRP A 76 -11.42 -0.61 13.01
N ARG A 77 -11.09 -1.32 11.92
CA ARG A 77 -12.01 -2.24 11.26
C ARG A 77 -11.42 -3.64 11.20
N PRO A 78 -12.19 -4.69 11.48
CA PRO A 78 -11.71 -6.06 11.35
C PRO A 78 -11.43 -6.37 9.88
N VAL A 79 -10.38 -7.16 9.63
CA VAL A 79 -10.03 -7.64 8.29
C VAL A 79 -9.73 -9.13 8.30
N GLU A 80 -10.04 -9.79 7.18
CA GLU A 80 -9.76 -11.19 6.98
C GLU A 80 -8.60 -11.36 5.99
N TRP A 81 -7.60 -12.19 6.35
CA TRP A 81 -6.47 -12.49 5.47
C TRP A 81 -6.87 -13.55 4.44
N VAL A 82 -6.65 -13.22 3.18
CA VAL A 82 -6.96 -14.10 2.05
C VAL A 82 -5.72 -14.85 1.59
N ALA A 83 -4.54 -14.24 1.70
CA ALA A 83 -3.30 -14.84 1.26
C ALA A 83 -2.10 -14.32 2.04
N ARG A 84 -1.04 -15.15 2.08
CA ARG A 84 0.29 -14.78 2.53
C ARG A 84 1.35 -15.22 1.54
N TRP A 85 2.43 -14.46 1.49
CA TRP A 85 3.68 -14.84 0.86
C TRP A 85 4.81 -14.53 1.82
N ARG A 86 5.73 -15.49 2.01
CA ARG A 86 6.88 -15.32 2.88
C ARG A 86 8.14 -15.37 2.02
N GLY A 87 8.93 -14.31 2.08
CA GLY A 87 10.31 -14.31 1.59
C GLY A 87 11.31 -14.53 2.72
N PRO A 88 12.62 -14.49 2.43
CA PRO A 88 13.68 -14.69 3.42
C PRO A 88 13.63 -13.69 4.58
N ARG A 89 13.32 -12.42 4.30
CA ARG A 89 13.30 -11.32 5.30
C ARG A 89 12.01 -10.49 5.27
N TRP A 90 10.95 -10.99 4.63
CA TRP A 90 9.69 -10.26 4.51
C TRP A 90 8.49 -11.20 4.49
N LEU A 91 7.33 -10.65 4.87
CA LEU A 91 6.05 -11.31 4.90
C LEU A 91 5.02 -10.37 4.29
N THR A 92 4.45 -10.78 3.17
CA THR A 92 3.36 -10.06 2.50
C THR A 92 2.06 -10.73 2.84
N LEU A 93 1.11 -9.94 3.32
CA LEU A 93 -0.22 -10.36 3.73
C LEU A 93 -1.24 -9.60 2.89
N ARG A 94 -2.21 -10.30 2.33
CA ARG A 94 -3.31 -9.68 1.56
C ARG A 94 -4.62 -9.87 2.32
N ALA A 95 -5.21 -8.77 2.76
CA ALA A 95 -6.48 -8.75 3.46
C ALA A 95 -7.61 -8.36 2.50
N ARG A 96 -8.81 -8.88 2.74
CA ARG A 96 -10.04 -8.38 2.11
C ARG A 96 -10.67 -7.33 3.02
N LEU A 97 -11.01 -6.18 2.46
CA LEU A 97 -11.78 -5.17 3.16
C LEU A 97 -13.28 -5.44 2.97
N PRO A 98 -14.11 -5.15 3.97
CA PRO A 98 -15.56 -5.24 3.84
C PRO A 98 -16.08 -4.23 2.79
N ASP A 99 -17.08 -4.66 2.02
CA ASP A 99 -17.60 -3.94 0.85
C ASP A 99 -18.20 -2.55 1.17
N ALA A 100 -18.53 -2.30 2.44
CA ALA A 100 -19.10 -1.04 2.94
C ALA A 100 -18.22 0.22 2.70
N PHE A 101 -16.96 0.05 2.31
CA PHE A 101 -16.04 1.16 2.00
C PHE A 101 -15.72 1.33 0.52
N CYS A 102 -16.31 0.51 -0.35
CA CYS A 102 -16.13 0.61 -1.80
C CYS A 102 -17.15 1.61 -2.38
N ASN A 103 -17.04 2.90 -2.05
CA ASN A 103 -17.86 3.97 -2.63
C ASN A 103 -17.41 4.39 -4.05
N GLY A 104 -16.75 3.48 -4.78
CA GLY A 104 -16.37 3.68 -6.17
C GLY A 104 -17.22 2.81 -7.09
N PRO A 105 -17.60 3.29 -8.30
CA PRO A 105 -18.29 2.46 -9.28
C PRO A 105 -17.32 1.36 -9.75
N GLY A 106 -17.50 0.16 -9.23
CA GLY A 106 -16.55 -0.95 -9.39
C GLY A 106 -16.53 -1.83 -8.15
N ARG A 107 -17.69 -2.42 -7.84
CA ARG A 107 -17.92 -3.21 -6.63
C ARG A 107 -17.29 -4.59 -6.78
N SER A 108 -16.02 -4.71 -6.42
CA SER A 108 -15.34 -5.99 -6.21
C SER A 108 -14.40 -5.81 -5.02
N GLY A 109 -14.61 -6.61 -3.97
CA GLY A 109 -13.98 -6.46 -2.65
C GLY A 109 -12.53 -5.99 -2.71
N ARG A 110 -12.30 -4.77 -2.21
CA ARG A 110 -10.98 -4.15 -2.28
C ARG A 110 -10.02 -4.94 -1.40
N HIS A 111 -8.91 -5.37 -1.98
CA HIS A 111 -7.85 -6.01 -1.22
C HIS A 111 -6.82 -4.98 -0.79
N VAL A 112 -6.29 -5.15 0.42
CA VAL A 112 -5.11 -4.39 0.86
C VAL A 112 -3.97 -5.36 1.10
N THR A 113 -2.82 -5.02 0.53
CA THR A 113 -1.59 -5.77 0.67
C THR A 113 -0.67 -5.05 1.64
N PHE A 114 -0.19 -5.77 2.63
CA PHE A 114 0.74 -5.28 3.64
C PHE A 114 2.02 -6.10 3.56
N THR A 115 3.15 -5.42 3.43
CA THR A 115 4.46 -6.07 3.49
C THR A 115 5.13 -5.69 4.80
N VAL A 116 5.46 -6.70 5.59
CA VAL A 116 6.17 -6.56 6.86
C VAL A 116 7.59 -7.05 6.66
N TRP A 117 8.57 -6.20 6.98
CA TRP A 117 9.99 -6.54 6.93
C TRP A 117 10.44 -7.03 8.29
N GLN A 118 11.25 -8.09 8.30
CA GLN A 118 11.80 -8.67 9.53
C GLN A 118 12.59 -7.63 10.33
N ASP A 119 13.34 -6.76 9.65
CA ASP A 119 14.21 -5.75 10.27
C ASP A 119 13.43 -4.62 10.96
N GLY A 120 12.14 -4.48 10.64
CA GLY A 120 11.26 -3.49 11.27
C GLY A 120 10.60 -3.98 12.56
N LEU A 121 10.90 -5.22 13.01
CA LEU A 121 10.28 -5.84 14.16
C LEU A 121 11.30 -6.53 15.06
N PRO A 122 11.09 -6.55 16.39
CA PRO A 122 11.84 -7.42 17.27
C PRO A 122 11.71 -8.90 16.87
N PRO A 123 12.75 -9.74 17.04
CA PRO A 123 12.73 -11.14 16.63
C PRO A 123 11.56 -11.95 17.21
N SER A 124 11.17 -11.67 18.46
CA SER A 124 10.02 -12.30 19.13
C SER A 124 8.69 -11.90 18.49
N ALA A 125 8.53 -10.63 18.11
CA ALA A 125 7.37 -10.13 17.40
C ALA A 125 7.26 -10.72 15.99
N TRP A 126 8.39 -10.83 15.27
CA TRP A 126 8.44 -11.46 13.95
C TRP A 126 7.96 -12.90 13.99
N ARG A 127 8.52 -13.73 14.89
CA ARG A 127 8.10 -15.13 15.08
C ARG A 127 6.60 -15.22 15.39
N ARG A 128 6.11 -14.36 16.29
CA ARG A 128 4.70 -14.31 16.67
C ARG A 128 3.78 -13.98 15.48
N VAL A 129 4.14 -12.98 14.68
CA VAL A 129 3.39 -12.62 13.47
C VAL A 129 3.37 -13.77 12.46
N CYS A 130 4.51 -14.42 12.21
CA CYS A 130 4.57 -15.57 11.32
C CYS A 130 3.69 -16.74 11.80
N LEU A 131 3.70 -17.03 13.10
CA LEU A 131 2.89 -18.12 13.67
C LEU A 131 1.39 -17.83 13.59
N LEU A 132 0.98 -16.62 13.97
CA LEU A 132 -0.44 -16.28 14.03
C LEU A 132 -1.05 -16.10 12.62
N THR A 133 -0.28 -15.57 11.67
CA THR A 133 -0.72 -15.51 10.26
C THR A 133 -0.86 -16.91 9.66
N ASN A 134 0.03 -17.85 10.01
CA ASN A 134 -0.08 -19.25 9.57
C ASN A 134 -1.33 -19.92 10.14
N ARG A 135 -1.55 -19.80 11.46
CA ARG A 135 -2.72 -20.39 12.13
C ARG A 135 -4.05 -19.92 11.54
N ARG A 136 -4.17 -18.62 11.22
CA ARG A 136 -5.40 -18.03 10.68
C ARG A 136 -5.70 -18.54 9.27
N LEU A 137 -4.70 -18.61 8.39
CA LEU A 137 -4.91 -19.10 7.03
C LEU A 137 -5.21 -20.60 6.98
N CYS A 138 -4.59 -21.40 7.84
CA CYS A 138 -4.95 -22.81 7.99
C CYS A 138 -6.37 -22.99 8.56
N ARG A 139 -6.84 -22.04 9.38
CA ARG A 139 -8.21 -21.98 9.91
C ARG A 139 -9.22 -21.30 9.00
N SER A 140 -8.82 -20.88 7.80
CA SER A 140 -9.75 -20.55 6.72
C SER A 140 -9.82 -21.72 5.75
N PRO A 141 -10.30 -22.92 6.15
CA PRO A 141 -10.69 -23.93 5.18
C PRO A 141 -11.93 -23.40 4.46
N GLY A 142 -12.07 -23.76 3.19
CA GLY A 142 -13.03 -23.18 2.29
C GLY A 142 -14.45 -23.12 2.86
N ARG A 143 -15.03 -21.92 2.78
CA ARG A 143 -16.46 -21.71 2.50
C ARG A 143 -16.79 -22.22 1.08
N ARG A 144 -16.40 -23.46 0.77
CA ARG A 144 -16.67 -24.23 -0.46
C ARG A 144 -16.89 -25.71 -0.12
N ALA A 145 -17.63 -25.97 0.95
CA ALA A 145 -18.55 -27.11 1.00
C ALA A 145 -19.95 -26.59 0.61
N ALA A 146 -20.05 -25.95 -0.56
CA ALA A 146 -21.30 -25.54 -1.18
C ALA A 146 -21.30 -26.17 -2.58
N GLY A 147 -22.13 -27.19 -2.76
CA GLY A 147 -22.21 -27.98 -3.99
C GLY A 147 -22.15 -29.50 -3.77
N ALA A 148 -22.75 -30.01 -2.70
CA ALA A 148 -23.28 -31.37 -2.69
C ALA A 148 -24.81 -31.23 -2.72
N SER A 149 -25.36 -31.30 -3.92
CA SER A 149 -26.78 -31.52 -4.22
C SER A 149 -26.86 -32.03 -5.65
#